data_AF-A0A3A6QUN7-F1
#
_entry.id   AF-A0A3A6QUN7-F1
#
_cell.length_a   1.000
_cell.length_b   1.000
_cell.length_c   1.000
_cell.angle_alpha   90.00
_cell.angle_beta   90.00
_cell.angle_gamma   90.00
#
_symmetry.space_group_name_H-M   'P 1'
#
loop_
_entity.id
_entity.type
_entity.pdbx_description
1 polymer ?
#
loop_
_entity_poly.entity_id
_entity_poly.type
_entity_poly.pdbx_seq_one_letter_code
_entity_poly.pdbx_strand_id
1 'polypeptide(L)'
;MSDDKPMFIGGVRVVPINDSQTYGPCLACGNDAMRDGALVCAECRALEAKAKALPLPIEQIAKLLAGASEMRDDFLEEGLPALLRVIDIGLEYSGQSRICGRFLLGLFNGGDFPFDLTTLRGLDDDLADDCLEALRMDSRAVGEVHSLVPNGQAIFDQLQVKWATHDETKDWPEPLLARWRAFRTDEN
;
A
#
# COMPACT_ATOMS: atom_id res chain seq x y z
N MET A 1 31.55 10.13 21.99
CA MET A 1 30.37 11.01 22.21
C MET A 1 30.78 12.38 21.74
N SER A 2 30.53 12.69 20.47
CA SER A 2 30.82 14.00 19.89
C SER A 2 29.59 14.89 20.08
N ASP A 3 29.78 16.08 20.62
CA ASP A 3 28.73 17.08 20.85
C ASP A 3 28.23 17.65 19.51
N ASP A 4 27.16 17.08 18.96
CA ASP A 4 26.43 17.68 17.84
C ASP A 4 25.45 18.75 18.36
N LYS A 5 25.95 19.98 18.50
CA LYS A 5 25.07 21.13 18.70
C LYS A 5 24.36 21.46 17.38
N PRO A 6 23.03 21.57 17.36
CA PRO A 6 22.30 21.94 16.15
C PRO A 6 22.71 23.34 15.67
N MET A 7 23.06 23.44 14.39
CA MET A 7 23.43 24.70 13.74
C MET A 7 22.18 25.43 13.23
N PHE A 8 22.13 26.75 13.42
CA PHE A 8 21.03 27.58 12.94
C PHE A 8 21.57 28.75 12.11
N ILE A 9 20.97 29.00 10.94
CA ILE A 9 21.23 30.18 10.10
C ILE A 9 19.88 30.85 9.86
N GLY A 10 19.75 32.12 10.26
CA GLY A 10 18.51 32.89 10.08
C GLY A 10 17.29 32.34 10.84
N GLY A 11 17.50 31.59 11.94
CA GLY A 11 16.42 30.94 12.70
C GLY A 11 15.96 29.60 12.12
N VAL A 12 16.51 29.18 10.97
CA VAL A 12 16.25 27.88 10.36
C VAL A 12 17.35 26.91 10.82
N ARG A 13 16.95 25.73 11.30
CA ARG A 13 17.89 24.64 11.63
C ARG A 13 18.54 24.17 10.34
N VAL A 14 19.86 24.26 10.27
CA VAL A 14 20.65 23.84 9.11
C VAL A 14 21.35 22.55 9.48
N VAL A 15 21.12 21.51 8.68
CA VAL A 15 21.83 20.23 8.80
C VAL A 15 22.94 20.25 7.75
N PRO A 16 24.22 20.05 8.13
CA PRO A 16 25.30 20.03 7.16
C PRO A 16 25.09 18.89 6.14
N ILE A 17 25.30 19.18 4.85
CA ILE A 17 25.07 18.25 3.73
C ILE A 17 25.97 16.99 3.81
N ASN A 18 27.00 17.01 4.66
CA ASN A 18 27.94 15.91 4.85
C ASN A 18 27.55 14.90 5.93
N ASP A 19 26.47 15.14 6.69
CA ASP A 19 25.92 14.10 7.53
C ASP A 19 25.00 13.26 6.67
N SER A 20 25.44 12.03 6.39
CA SER A 20 24.62 11.01 5.73
C SER A 20 23.32 10.75 6.49
N GLN A 21 23.17 11.24 7.71
CA GLN A 21 22.02 11.05 8.57
C GLN A 21 21.12 12.29 8.56
N THR A 22 20.19 12.31 7.62
CA THR A 22 19.13 13.34 7.57
C THR A 22 17.91 12.84 8.34
N TYR A 23 17.45 13.61 9.32
CA TYR A 23 16.23 13.28 10.06
C TYR A 23 15.01 13.96 9.42
N GLY A 24 13.96 13.20 9.14
CA GLY A 24 12.69 13.75 8.65
C GLY A 24 11.71 12.67 8.17
N PRO A 25 10.52 13.06 7.67
CA PRO A 25 9.44 12.13 7.33
C PRO A 25 9.81 11.19 6.18
N CYS A 26 9.79 9.88 6.45
CA CYS A 26 10.01 8.88 5.42
C CYS A 26 8.97 9.01 4.30
N LEU A 27 9.39 9.10 3.02
CA LEU A 27 8.43 9.19 1.91
C LEU A 27 7.60 7.93 1.69
N ALA A 28 7.98 6.82 2.34
CA ALA A 28 7.23 5.57 2.34
C ALA A 28 6.16 5.55 3.43
N CYS A 29 6.56 5.43 4.69
CA CYS A 29 5.64 5.22 5.81
C CYS A 29 5.16 6.53 6.47
N GLY A 30 5.67 7.68 6.06
CA GLY A 30 5.33 8.99 6.64
C GLY A 30 5.89 9.26 8.03
N ASN A 31 6.53 8.27 8.68
CA ASN A 31 7.10 8.42 10.02
C ASN A 31 8.41 9.21 9.99
N ASP A 32 8.66 10.00 11.05
CA ASP A 32 9.94 10.66 11.25
C ASP A 32 11.02 9.63 11.59
N ALA A 33 12.01 9.49 10.72
CA ALA A 33 13.09 8.52 10.87
C ALA A 33 14.43 9.14 10.48
N MET A 34 15.50 8.61 11.07
CA MET A 34 16.87 8.80 10.57
C MET A 34 16.95 8.20 9.17
N ARG A 35 17.43 8.98 8.22
CA ARG A 35 17.64 8.56 6.83
C ARG A 35 19.12 8.62 6.50
N ASP A 36 19.70 7.48 6.13
CA ASP A 36 21.10 7.35 5.69
C ASP A 36 21.27 7.87 4.24
N GLY A 37 20.90 9.13 3.99
CA GLY A 37 20.99 9.80 2.70
C GLY A 37 19.91 9.38 1.70
N ALA A 38 19.00 8.49 2.10
CA ALA A 38 17.89 8.03 1.27
C ALA A 38 16.58 8.76 1.59
N LEU A 39 15.66 8.78 0.63
CA LEU A 39 14.31 9.32 0.84
C LEU A 39 13.40 8.40 1.67
N VAL A 40 13.82 7.14 1.87
CA VAL A 40 13.08 6.06 2.52
C VAL A 40 13.92 5.49 3.69
N CYS A 41 13.28 5.16 4.82
CA CYS A 41 13.98 4.66 6.01
C CYS A 41 14.56 3.25 5.79
N ALA A 42 15.49 2.83 6.65
CA ALA A 42 16.11 1.50 6.57
C ALA A 42 15.08 0.36 6.68
N GLU A 43 14.07 0.51 7.53
CA GLU A 43 13.00 -0.48 7.72
C GLU A 43 12.17 -0.68 6.46
N CYS A 44 11.73 0.41 5.82
CA CYS A 44 10.97 0.36 4.57
C CYS A 44 11.79 -0.27 3.43
N ARG A 45 13.09 0.06 3.32
CA ARG A 45 13.99 -0.56 2.34
C ARG A 45 14.20 -2.06 2.59
N ALA A 46 14.33 -2.47 3.85
CA ALA A 46 14.46 -3.88 4.21
C ALA A 46 13.18 -4.68 3.88
N LEU A 47 12.01 -4.06 4.02
CA LEU A 47 10.74 -4.64 3.60
C LEU A 47 10.67 -4.77 2.07
N GLU A 48 11.03 -3.71 1.33
CA GLU A 48 11.09 -3.73 -0.14
C GLU A 48 11.98 -4.87 -0.66
N ALA A 49 13.17 -5.06 -0.07
CA ALA A 49 14.09 -6.13 -0.44
C ALA A 49 13.48 -7.53 -0.20
N LYS A 50 12.66 -7.70 0.84
CA LYS A 50 11.93 -8.94 1.10
C LYS A 50 10.82 -9.18 0.08
N ALA A 51 10.09 -8.13 -0.32
CA ALA A 51 9.05 -8.19 -1.36
C ALA A 51 9.64 -8.57 -2.73
N LYS A 52 10.71 -7.90 -3.13
CA LYS A 52 11.34 -8.09 -4.45
C LYS A 52 12.03 -9.45 -4.60
N ALA A 53 12.33 -10.10 -3.48
CA ALA A 53 12.86 -11.45 -3.44
C ALA A 53 11.78 -12.54 -3.55
N LEU A 54 10.50 -12.16 -3.71
CA LEU A 54 9.39 -13.11 -3.84
C LEU A 54 9.28 -13.63 -5.28
N PRO A 55 9.22 -14.94 -5.51
CA PRO A 55 8.93 -15.44 -6.84
C PRO A 55 7.41 -15.30 -7.07
N LEU A 56 7.00 -14.83 -8.25
CA LEU A 56 6.52 -15.72 -9.30
C LEU A 56 6.13 -14.95 -10.59
N PRO A 57 6.49 -15.46 -11.78
CA PRO A 57 5.95 -14.99 -13.04
C PRO A 57 4.46 -15.36 -13.16
N ILE A 58 3.64 -14.41 -13.65
CA ILE A 58 2.17 -14.46 -13.78
C ILE A 58 1.65 -15.80 -14.31
N GLU A 59 2.38 -16.40 -15.26
CA GLU A 59 2.03 -17.68 -15.92
C GLU A 59 1.92 -18.88 -14.96
N GLN A 60 2.69 -18.92 -13.87
CA GLN A 60 2.66 -20.04 -12.92
C GLN A 60 1.47 -20.01 -11.95
N ILE A 61 0.93 -18.82 -11.68
CA ILE A 61 -0.20 -18.64 -10.75
C ILE A 61 -1.52 -19.02 -11.43
N ALA A 62 -1.72 -18.61 -12.67
CA ALA A 62 -2.90 -18.94 -13.47
C ALA A 62 -3.13 -20.46 -13.61
N LYS A 63 -2.04 -21.23 -13.74
CA LYS A 63 -2.09 -22.69 -13.91
C LYS A 63 -2.55 -23.45 -12.66
N LEU A 64 -2.39 -22.87 -11.46
CA LEU A 64 -2.83 -23.48 -10.21
C LEU A 64 -4.33 -23.24 -9.92
N LEU A 65 -4.93 -22.22 -10.53
CA LEU A 65 -6.29 -21.77 -10.24
C LEU A 65 -7.35 -22.29 -11.23
N ALA A 66 -6.96 -22.86 -12.37
CA ALA A 66 -7.82 -23.31 -13.48
C ALA A 66 -8.70 -24.56 -13.20
N GLY A 67 -9.12 -24.79 -11.95
CA GLY A 67 -9.81 -26.01 -11.51
C GLY A 67 -11.33 -25.94 -11.36
N ALA A 68 -12.02 -24.82 -11.60
CA ALA A 68 -13.46 -24.74 -11.31
C ALA A 68 -14.25 -23.69 -12.13
N SER A 69 -15.00 -24.16 -13.14
CA SER A 69 -16.15 -23.55 -13.85
C SER A 69 -15.89 -22.34 -14.78
N GLU A 70 -16.38 -22.46 -16.01
CA GLU A 70 -16.14 -21.55 -17.16
C GLU A 70 -16.53 -20.07 -16.94
N MET A 71 -17.49 -19.75 -16.05
CA MET A 71 -17.82 -18.36 -15.71
C MET A 71 -16.90 -17.75 -14.62
N ARG A 72 -16.17 -18.59 -13.88
CA ARG A 72 -15.10 -18.15 -12.96
C ARG A 72 -13.80 -17.87 -13.70
N ASP A 73 -13.59 -18.49 -14.87
CA ASP A 73 -12.34 -18.41 -15.60
C ASP A 73 -12.11 -17.02 -16.20
N ASP A 74 -13.09 -16.43 -16.92
CA ASP A 74 -12.94 -15.12 -17.59
C ASP A 74 -12.51 -13.99 -16.64
N PHE A 75 -13.09 -13.95 -15.43
CA PHE A 75 -12.76 -12.90 -14.44
C PHE A 75 -11.44 -13.16 -13.72
N LEU A 76 -11.00 -14.40 -13.62
CA LEU A 76 -9.68 -14.73 -13.10
C LEU A 76 -8.60 -14.47 -14.15
N GLU A 77 -8.90 -14.68 -15.44
CA GLU A 77 -7.98 -14.43 -16.55
C GLU A 77 -7.60 -12.95 -16.68
N GLU A 78 -8.54 -12.03 -16.45
CA GLU A 78 -8.28 -10.59 -16.53
C GLU A 78 -7.98 -9.96 -15.16
N GLY A 79 -8.74 -10.35 -14.14
CA GLY A 79 -8.68 -9.77 -12.80
C GLY A 79 -7.43 -10.14 -12.00
N LEU A 80 -6.91 -11.37 -12.15
CA LEU A 80 -5.71 -11.78 -11.42
C LEU A 80 -4.44 -11.09 -11.96
N PRO A 81 -4.21 -11.01 -13.29
CA PRO A 81 -3.11 -10.20 -13.82
C PRO A 81 -3.22 -8.73 -13.42
N ALA A 82 -4.43 -8.15 -13.42
CA ALA A 82 -4.64 -6.78 -12.96
C ALA A 82 -4.27 -6.62 -11.48
N LEU A 83 -4.75 -7.52 -10.61
CA LEU A 83 -4.39 -7.54 -9.20
C LEU A 83 -2.87 -7.61 -8.98
N LEU A 84 -2.17 -8.47 -9.72
CA LEU A 84 -0.72 -8.60 -9.62
C LEU A 84 0.01 -7.31 -10.03
N ARG A 85 -0.43 -6.64 -11.12
CA ARG A 85 0.14 -5.34 -11.52
C ARG A 85 -0.08 -4.27 -10.45
N VAL A 86 -1.29 -4.20 -9.88
CA VAL A 86 -1.59 -3.25 -8.80
C VAL A 86 -0.76 -3.53 -7.54
N ILE A 87 -0.52 -4.81 -7.22
CA ILE A 87 0.40 -5.22 -6.13
C ILE A 87 1.82 -4.74 -6.41
N ASP A 88 2.35 -5.02 -7.61
CA ASP A 88 3.70 -4.62 -7.98
C ASP A 88 3.90 -3.11 -7.83
N ILE A 89 2.98 -2.30 -8.38
CA ILE A 89 3.02 -0.84 -8.23
C ILE A 89 2.81 -0.39 -6.79
N GLY A 90 1.89 -1.03 -6.05
CA GLY A 90 1.62 -0.75 -4.64
C GLY A 90 2.81 -1.00 -3.72
N LEU A 91 3.73 -1.88 -4.11
CA LEU A 91 4.96 -2.18 -3.38
C LEU A 91 6.10 -1.19 -3.69
N GLU A 92 5.95 -0.28 -4.65
CA GLU A 92 6.94 0.77 -4.95
C GLU A 92 6.82 1.99 -4.00
N TYR A 93 7.40 3.13 -4.40
CA TYR A 93 7.44 4.38 -3.63
C TYR A 93 7.11 5.59 -4.51
N SER A 94 5.83 5.75 -4.85
CA SER A 94 5.31 6.91 -5.56
C SER A 94 3.93 7.33 -5.01
N GLY A 95 3.42 8.49 -5.46
CA GLY A 95 2.05 8.90 -5.16
C GLY A 95 1.01 7.91 -5.69
N GLN A 96 1.25 7.32 -6.86
CA GLN A 96 0.40 6.29 -7.46
C GLN A 96 0.49 4.97 -6.68
N SER A 97 1.70 4.58 -6.26
CA SER A 97 1.93 3.39 -5.40
C SER A 97 1.18 3.50 -4.08
N ARG A 98 1.12 4.69 -3.49
CA ARG A 98 0.32 4.93 -2.29
C ARG A 98 -1.17 4.72 -2.54
N ILE A 99 -1.71 5.20 -3.67
CA ILE A 99 -3.12 4.99 -4.01
C ILE A 99 -3.39 3.49 -4.22
N CYS A 100 -2.57 2.80 -5.00
CA CYS A 100 -2.69 1.36 -5.27
C CYS A 100 -2.58 0.52 -3.99
N GLY A 101 -1.60 0.80 -3.14
CA GLY A 101 -1.41 0.08 -1.88
C GLY A 101 -2.58 0.27 -0.92
N ARG A 102 -3.18 1.45 -0.87
CA ARG A 102 -4.35 1.72 -0.01
C ARG A 102 -5.62 1.12 -0.59
N PHE A 103 -5.78 1.12 -1.91
CA PHE A 103 -6.84 0.40 -2.60
C PHE A 103 -6.80 -1.10 -2.24
N LEU A 104 -5.62 -1.72 -2.33
CA LEU A 104 -5.42 -3.13 -1.96
C LEU A 104 -5.76 -3.38 -0.49
N LEU A 105 -5.30 -2.53 0.43
CA LEU A 105 -5.66 -2.65 1.85
C LEU A 105 -7.18 -2.55 2.08
N GLY A 106 -7.88 -1.71 1.32
CA GLY A 106 -9.33 -1.61 1.32
C GLY A 106 -10.04 -2.88 0.82
N LEU A 107 -9.48 -3.56 -0.20
CA LEU A 107 -9.96 -4.89 -0.60
C LEU A 107 -9.70 -5.95 0.47
N PHE A 108 -8.52 -5.90 1.11
CA PHE A 108 -8.14 -6.85 2.15
C PHE A 108 -9.05 -6.76 3.38
N ASN A 109 -9.30 -5.55 3.85
CA ASN A 109 -10.22 -5.29 4.96
C ASN A 109 -10.62 -3.81 4.96
N GLY A 110 -11.70 -3.47 4.26
CA GLY A 110 -12.21 -2.10 4.17
C GLY A 110 -12.69 -1.52 5.51
N GLY A 111 -12.94 -2.37 6.51
CA GLY A 111 -13.26 -1.94 7.87
C GLY A 111 -12.05 -1.37 8.60
N ASP A 112 -10.89 -2.03 8.51
CA ASP A 112 -9.62 -1.56 9.10
C ASP A 112 -8.93 -0.50 8.23
N PHE A 113 -9.11 -0.60 6.92
CA PHE A 113 -8.44 0.24 5.94
C PHE A 113 -9.46 0.86 4.98
N PRO A 114 -10.23 1.87 5.41
CA PRO A 114 -11.14 2.57 4.50
C PRO A 114 -10.37 3.18 3.33
N PHE A 115 -11.02 3.14 2.15
CA PHE A 115 -10.48 3.67 0.90
C PHE A 115 -11.49 4.57 0.17
N ASP A 116 -11.05 5.78 -0.20
CA ASP A 116 -11.82 6.75 -0.98
C ASP A 116 -11.61 6.48 -2.47
N LEU A 117 -12.64 5.93 -3.11
CA LEU A 117 -12.66 5.65 -4.54
C LEU A 117 -12.35 6.89 -5.40
N THR A 118 -12.60 8.10 -4.89
CA THR A 118 -12.29 9.31 -5.67
C THR A 118 -10.80 9.56 -5.83
N THR A 119 -9.94 8.92 -5.02
CA THR A 119 -8.48 9.00 -5.14
C THR A 119 -7.95 8.25 -6.37
N LEU A 120 -8.73 7.32 -6.95
CA LEU A 120 -8.37 6.65 -8.20
C LEU A 120 -8.22 7.63 -9.38
N ARG A 121 -8.81 8.84 -9.29
CA ARG A 121 -8.63 9.92 -10.28
C ARG A 121 -7.18 10.45 -10.36
N GLY A 122 -6.33 10.09 -9.39
CA GLY A 122 -4.91 10.45 -9.37
C GLY A 122 -3.99 9.40 -10.00
N LEU A 123 -4.55 8.32 -10.57
CA LEU A 123 -3.81 7.28 -11.28
C LEU A 123 -3.81 7.56 -12.79
N ASP A 124 -2.80 7.03 -13.47
CA ASP A 124 -2.81 6.87 -14.92
C ASP A 124 -3.98 5.93 -15.33
N ASP A 125 -4.57 6.16 -16.51
CA ASP A 125 -5.80 5.49 -16.95
C ASP A 125 -5.70 3.95 -16.88
N ASP A 126 -4.61 3.37 -17.40
CA ASP A 126 -4.37 1.92 -17.39
C ASP A 126 -4.33 1.34 -15.96
N LEU A 127 -3.78 2.09 -15.00
CA LEU A 127 -3.65 1.67 -13.61
C LEU A 127 -4.97 1.82 -12.84
N ALA A 128 -5.79 2.81 -13.21
CA ALA A 128 -7.15 2.94 -12.72
C ALA A 128 -8.03 1.78 -13.21
N ASP A 129 -7.90 1.40 -14.49
CA ASP A 129 -8.59 0.26 -15.07
C ASP A 129 -8.17 -1.06 -14.39
N ASP A 130 -6.88 -1.24 -14.12
CA ASP A 130 -6.39 -2.40 -13.36
C ASP A 130 -7.00 -2.50 -11.95
N CYS A 131 -7.13 -1.37 -11.25
CA CYS A 131 -7.81 -1.35 -9.94
C CYS A 131 -9.28 -1.76 -10.07
N LEU A 132 -9.99 -1.26 -11.08
CA LEU A 132 -11.39 -1.59 -11.30
C LEU A 132 -11.58 -3.06 -11.68
N GLU A 133 -10.67 -3.65 -12.44
CA GLU A 133 -10.73 -5.06 -12.81
C GLU A 133 -10.43 -5.97 -11.60
N ALA A 134 -9.45 -5.62 -10.78
CA ALA A 134 -9.21 -6.30 -9.51
C ALA A 134 -10.44 -6.24 -8.57
N LEU A 135 -11.11 -5.08 -8.47
CA LEU A 135 -12.33 -4.92 -7.69
C LEU A 135 -13.49 -5.77 -8.24
N ARG A 136 -13.65 -5.81 -9.58
CA ARG A 136 -14.67 -6.66 -10.23
C ARG A 136 -14.43 -8.13 -9.90
N MET A 137 -13.20 -8.59 -9.95
CA MET A 137 -12.85 -9.96 -9.56
C MET A 137 -13.17 -10.22 -8.08
N ASP A 138 -12.73 -9.35 -7.17
CA ASP A 138 -12.93 -9.48 -5.72
C ASP A 138 -14.43 -9.49 -5.32
N SER A 139 -15.25 -8.66 -5.99
CA SER A 139 -16.70 -8.58 -5.76
C SER A 139 -17.47 -9.89 -5.98
N ARG A 140 -16.86 -10.87 -6.67
CA ARG A 140 -17.44 -12.18 -6.94
C ARG A 140 -17.13 -13.22 -5.85
N ALA A 141 -16.46 -12.81 -4.78
CA ALA A 141 -16.16 -13.61 -3.58
C ALA A 141 -15.47 -14.96 -3.91
N VAL A 142 -14.53 -14.95 -4.86
CA VAL A 142 -13.76 -16.15 -5.25
C VAL A 142 -12.85 -16.63 -4.12
N GLY A 143 -12.39 -15.70 -3.28
CA GLY A 143 -11.56 -15.90 -2.10
C GLY A 143 -11.11 -14.55 -1.57
N GLU A 144 -10.50 -14.51 -0.38
CA GLU A 144 -9.91 -13.26 0.12
C GLU A 144 -8.74 -12.86 -0.79
N VAL A 145 -8.62 -11.57 -1.13
CA VAL A 145 -7.65 -11.06 -2.11
C VAL A 145 -6.21 -11.53 -1.86
N HIS A 146 -5.80 -11.64 -0.60
CA HIS A 146 -4.47 -12.11 -0.21
C HIS A 146 -4.27 -13.62 -0.35
N SER A 147 -5.36 -14.40 -0.40
CA SER A 147 -5.31 -15.86 -0.62
C SER A 147 -5.15 -16.21 -2.11
N LEU A 148 -5.49 -15.28 -3.01
CA LEU A 148 -5.40 -15.46 -4.46
C LEU A 148 -3.97 -15.33 -4.99
N VAL A 149 -3.05 -14.79 -4.18
CA VAL A 149 -1.66 -14.56 -4.57
C VAL A 149 -0.68 -15.34 -3.67
N PRO A 150 0.38 -15.93 -4.24
CA PRO A 150 1.41 -16.61 -3.47
C PRO A 150 2.05 -15.67 -2.45
N ASN A 151 2.16 -16.13 -1.20
CA ASN A 151 2.65 -15.35 -0.06
C ASN A 151 1.87 -14.05 0.20
N GLY A 152 0.59 -14.00 -0.19
CA GLY A 152 -0.19 -12.76 -0.08
C GLY A 152 -0.27 -12.21 1.33
N GLN A 153 -0.36 -13.02 2.38
CA GLN A 153 -0.32 -12.48 3.75
C GLN A 153 0.91 -11.60 3.99
N ALA A 154 2.11 -12.04 3.58
CA ALA A 154 3.34 -11.27 3.76
C ALA A 154 3.35 -9.98 2.90
N ILE A 155 2.78 -10.04 1.69
CA ILE A 155 2.61 -8.86 0.82
C ILE A 155 1.70 -7.84 1.50
N PHE A 156 0.55 -8.27 2.02
CA PHE A 156 -0.42 -7.39 2.66
C PHE A 156 0.09 -6.85 4.00
N ASP A 157 0.84 -7.63 4.77
CA ASP A 157 1.55 -7.14 5.97
C ASP A 157 2.53 -6.01 5.60
N GLN A 158 3.23 -6.14 4.46
CA GLN A 158 4.13 -5.10 3.99
C GLN A 158 3.38 -3.85 3.49
N LEU A 159 2.27 -4.02 2.77
CA LEU A 159 1.41 -2.91 2.37
C LEU A 159 0.88 -2.18 3.59
N GLN A 160 0.54 -2.90 4.67
CA GLN A 160 0.15 -2.29 5.95
C GLN A 160 1.30 -1.44 6.51
N VAL A 161 2.52 -1.98 6.61
CA VAL A 161 3.65 -1.19 7.13
C VAL A 161 3.94 0.06 6.28
N LYS A 162 3.79 -0.04 4.96
CA LYS A 162 3.99 1.09 4.05
C LYS A 162 2.88 2.12 4.13
N TRP A 163 1.61 1.69 4.13
CA TRP A 163 0.48 2.52 3.76
C TRP A 163 -0.65 2.57 4.78
N ALA A 164 -0.65 1.73 5.82
CA ALA A 164 -1.63 1.80 6.91
C ALA A 164 -1.44 3.02 7.82
N THR A 165 -0.45 3.88 7.56
CA THR A 165 -0.07 5.00 8.44
C THR A 165 -0.52 6.38 7.98
N HIS A 166 -1.43 6.51 7.01
CA HIS A 166 -2.15 7.77 6.78
C HIS A 166 -3.62 7.48 6.64
N ASP A 167 -4.27 7.54 7.81
CA ASP A 167 -5.70 7.53 7.97
C ASP A 167 -6.37 8.48 6.96
N GLU A 168 -7.15 7.92 6.04
CA GLU A 168 -8.00 8.68 5.11
C GLU A 168 -9.03 9.51 5.87
N THR A 169 -9.35 9.08 7.08
CA THR A 169 -10.28 9.75 7.97
C THR A 169 -9.62 10.83 8.83
N LYS A 170 -8.29 10.98 8.78
CA LYS A 170 -7.60 12.10 9.45
C LYS A 170 -8.07 13.46 8.93
N ASP A 171 -8.46 13.51 7.66
CA ASP A 171 -9.01 14.70 7.01
C ASP A 171 -10.54 14.74 7.02
N TRP A 172 -11.20 13.71 7.56
CA TRP A 172 -12.66 13.72 7.71
C TRP A 172 -13.04 14.62 8.88
N PRO A 173 -14.07 15.47 8.74
CA PRO A 173 -14.58 16.24 9.87
C PRO A 173 -15.05 15.26 10.96
N GLU A 174 -14.71 15.55 12.23
CA GLU A 174 -14.97 14.71 13.41
C GLU A 174 -16.39 14.08 13.45
N PRO A 175 -17.48 14.76 13.04
CA PRO A 175 -18.80 14.14 13.00
C PRO A 175 -18.93 12.93 12.06
N LEU A 176 -18.21 12.91 10.94
CA LEU A 176 -18.21 11.78 10.00
C LEU A 176 -17.34 10.63 10.52
N LEU A 177 -16.18 10.95 11.10
CA LEU A 177 -15.30 9.97 11.72
C LEU A 177 -15.96 9.28 12.91
N ALA A 178 -16.65 10.03 13.78
CA ALA A 178 -17.40 9.49 14.90
C ALA A 178 -18.55 8.56 14.43
N ARG A 179 -19.27 8.93 13.35
CA ARG A 179 -20.31 8.08 12.76
C ARG A 179 -19.76 6.78 12.20
N TRP A 180 -18.64 6.84 11.49
CA TRP A 180 -17.98 5.66 10.94
C TRP A 180 -17.49 4.71 12.06
N ARG A 181 -16.87 5.26 13.11
CA ARG A 181 -16.48 4.48 14.31
C ARG A 181 -17.66 3.82 15.01
N ALA A 182 -18.78 4.54 15.16
CA ALA A 182 -19.99 4.02 15.79
C ALA A 182 -20.65 2.90 14.97
N PHE A 183 -20.73 3.05 13.64
CA PHE A 183 -21.20 1.99 12.74
C PHE A 183 -20.43 0.68 12.95
N ARG A 184 -19.13 0.77 13.24
CA ARG A 184 -18.27 -0.39 13.46
C ARG A 184 -18.46 -1.09 14.82
N THR A 185 -18.90 -0.40 15.86
CA THR A 185 -19.06 -1.01 17.20
C THR A 185 -20.35 -1.81 17.37
N ASP A 186 -21.30 -1.68 16.45
CA ASP A 186 -22.64 -2.26 16.56
C ASP A 186 -22.76 -3.67 15.90
N GLU A 187 -21.67 -4.21 15.32
CA GLU A 187 -21.65 -5.54 14.66
C GLU A 187 -21.01 -6.67 15.50
N ASN A 188 -21.03 -6.58 16.83
CA ASN A 188 -20.54 -7.64 17.73
C ASN A 188 -21.68 -8.39 18.44
#